data_AF-A0A9D7M9E9-F1
#
_entry.id   AF-A0A9D7M9E9-F1
#
_cell.length_a   1.000
_cell.length_b   1.000
_cell.length_c   1.000
_cell.angle_alpha   90.00
_cell.angle_beta   90.00
_cell.angle_gamma   90.00
#
_symmetry.space_group_name_H-M   'P 1'
#
loop_
_entity.id
_entity.type
_entity.pdbx_description
1 polymer ?
#
loop_
_entity_poly.entity_id
_entity_poly.type
_entity_poly.pdbx_seq_one_letter_code
_entity_poly.pdbx_strand_id
1 'polypeptide(L)' 'MTTLAIQRRIISKLKETKDKDLLENIYKLLNLSEKADEILKLSAVQKVEIRKGLKDVAEGRTMSHAKAAKEISKWLSK' A
#
# COMPACT_ATOMS: atom_id res chain seq x y z
N MET A 1 6.52 -29.80 21.16
CA MET A 1 7.45 -29.35 20.12
C MET A 1 7.61 -27.84 20.23
N THR A 2 8.83 -27.31 20.18
CA THR A 2 9.07 -25.86 20.23
C THR A 2 8.63 -25.20 18.91
N THR A 3 8.16 -23.96 18.96
CA THR A 3 7.75 -23.17 17.78
C THR A 3 8.79 -23.17 16.65
N LEU A 4 10.08 -23.07 17.01
CA LEU A 4 11.20 -23.13 16.05
C LEU A 4 11.31 -24.48 15.32
N ALA A 5 11.00 -25.58 15.99
CA ALA A 5 11.04 -26.92 15.40
C ALA A 5 9.90 -27.10 14.38
N ILE A 6 8.72 -26.54 14.70
CA ILE A 6 7.56 -26.54 13.80
C ILE A 6 7.86 -25.72 12.55
N GLN A 7 8.43 -24.52 12.71
CA GLN A 7 8.80 -23.65 11.59
C GLN A 7 9.80 -24.32 10.64
N ARG A 8 10.87 -24.94 11.17
CA ARG A 8 11.85 -25.67 10.35
C ARG A 8 11.22 -26.82 9.57
N ARG A 9 10.29 -27.55 10.18
CA ARG A 9 9.59 -28.66 9.54
C ARG A 9 8.69 -28.18 8.39
N ILE A 10 8.00 -27.06 8.57
CA ILE A 10 7.18 -26.43 7.52
C ILE A 10 8.07 -26.02 6.34
N ILE A 11 9.19 -25.34 6.59
CA ILE A 11 10.13 -24.93 5.54
C ILE A 11 10.68 -26.13 4.77
N SER A 12 11.06 -27.21 5.47
CA SER A 12 11.53 -28.44 4.82
C SER A 12 10.48 -29.01 3.87
N LYS A 13 9.21 -29.06 4.31
CA LYS A 13 8.13 -29.60 3.49
C LYS A 13 7.79 -28.73 2.28
N LEU A 14 7.87 -27.41 2.40
CA LEU A 14 7.72 -26.52 1.25
C LEU A 14 8.82 -26.76 0.20
N LYS A 15 10.08 -26.97 0.62
CA LYS A 15 11.20 -27.24 -0.29
C LYS A 15 11.10 -28.59 -1.02
N GLU A 16 10.47 -29.57 -0.40
CA GLU A 16 10.28 -30.91 -0.97
C GLU A 16 9.02 -31.02 -1.86
N THR A 17 8.11 -30.04 -1.76
CA THR A 17 6.83 -30.04 -2.50
C THR A 17 7.07 -29.69 -3.96
N LYS A 18 6.55 -30.51 -4.88
CA LYS A 18 6.63 -30.28 -6.34
C LYS A 18 5.29 -29.89 -6.97
N ASP A 19 4.22 -29.96 -6.18
CA ASP A 19 2.88 -29.55 -6.60
C ASP A 19 2.85 -28.01 -6.72
N LYS A 20 2.80 -27.55 -7.97
CA LYS A 20 2.84 -26.13 -8.30
C LYS A 20 1.59 -25.39 -7.83
N ASP A 21 0.43 -26.01 -7.94
CA ASP A 21 -0.85 -25.38 -7.59
C ASP A 21 -0.95 -25.20 -6.06
N LEU A 22 -0.49 -26.19 -5.30
CA LEU A 22 -0.38 -26.08 -3.84
C LEU A 22 0.58 -24.96 -3.42
N LEU A 23 1.77 -24.88 -4.04
CA LEU A 23 2.74 -23.82 -3.75
C LEU A 23 2.22 -22.43 -4.09
N GLU A 24 1.51 -22.28 -5.21
CA GLU A 24 0.91 -21.01 -5.62
C GLU A 24 -0.20 -20.56 -4.65
N ASN A 25 -1.05 -21.49 -4.20
CA ASN A 25 -2.10 -21.19 -3.23
C ASN A 25 -1.53 -20.79 -1.86
N ILE A 26 -0.46 -21.45 -1.41
CA ILE A 26 0.24 -21.07 -0.17
C ILE A 26 0.89 -19.69 -0.31
N TYR A 27 1.54 -19.40 -1.43
CA TYR A 27 2.12 -18.09 -1.72
C TYR A 27 1.06 -16.98 -1.68
N LYS A 28 -0.09 -17.21 -2.34
CA LYS A 28 -1.24 -16.30 -2.28
C LYS A 28 -1.71 -16.09 -0.85
N LEU A 29 -1.91 -17.16 -0.08
CA LEU A 29 -2.35 -17.08 1.31
C LEU A 29 -1.41 -16.25 2.20
N LEU A 30 -0.10 -16.46 2.07
CA LEU A 30 0.91 -15.72 2.84
C LEU A 30 0.97 -14.24 2.43
N ASN A 31 0.85 -13.95 1.13
CA ASN A 31 0.92 -12.56 0.62
C ASN A 31 -0.40 -11.80 0.72
N LEU A 32 -1.53 -12.47 0.96
CA LEU A 32 -2.79 -11.80 1.31
C LEU A 32 -2.66 -11.03 2.64
N SER A 33 -1.76 -11.47 3.53
CA SER A 33 -1.42 -10.77 4.76
C SER A 33 -0.52 -9.54 4.52
N GLU A 34 0.36 -9.57 3.51
CA GLU A 34 1.32 -8.47 3.27
C GLU A 34 0.65 -7.21 2.70
N LYS A 35 -0.48 -7.34 1.99
CA LYS A 35 -1.25 -6.17 1.54
C LYS A 35 -1.88 -5.35 2.68
N ALA A 36 -1.96 -5.90 3.89
CA ALA A 36 -2.51 -5.19 5.04
C ALA A 36 -1.47 -4.33 5.78
N ASP A 37 -0.17 -4.59 5.59
CA ASP A 37 0.90 -4.05 6.47
C ASP A 37 2.02 -3.28 5.74
N GLU A 38 1.83 -2.87 4.48
CA GLU A 38 2.70 -1.83 3.92
C GLU A 38 2.37 -0.49 4.58
N ILE A 39 3.09 -0.15 5.66
CA ILE A 39 3.11 1.21 6.20
C ILE A 39 3.56 2.15 5.07
N LEU A 40 2.60 2.83 4.45
CA LEU A 40 2.84 3.77 3.37
C LEU A 40 3.79 4.88 3.84
N LYS A 41 5.05 4.81 3.40
CA LYS A 41 6.05 5.83 3.69
C LYS A 41 5.92 6.96 2.69
N LEU A 42 5.51 8.12 3.17
CA LEU A 42 5.47 9.34 2.36
C LEU A 42 6.89 9.77 1.95
N SER A 43 7.06 10.10 0.67
CA SER A 43 8.29 10.70 0.14
C SER A 43 8.52 12.11 0.72
N ALA A 44 9.75 12.61 0.59
CA ALA A 44 10.07 13.97 1.03
C ALA A 44 9.17 15.02 0.35
N VAL A 45 8.92 14.85 -0.95
CA VAL A 45 8.04 15.73 -1.75
C VAL A 45 6.61 15.67 -1.22
N GLN A 46 6.06 14.48 -1.00
CA GLN A 46 4.71 14.31 -0.46
C GLN A 46 4.56 14.98 0.91
N LYS A 47 5.54 14.83 1.79
CA LYS A 47 5.55 15.49 3.11
C LYS A 47 5.60 17.02 3.01
N VAL A 48 6.27 17.57 2.00
CA VAL A 48 6.31 19.02 1.76
C VAL A 48 4.95 19.50 1.25
N GLU A 49 4.38 18.84 0.25
CA GLU A 49 3.09 19.24 -0.32
C GLU A 49 1.93 19.10 0.68
N ILE A 50 1.93 18.07 1.51
CA ILE A 50 0.95 17.93 2.60
C ILE A 50 1.04 19.10 3.58
N ARG A 51 2.25 19.47 4.01
CA ARG A 51 2.45 20.61 4.93
C ARG A 51 1.98 21.92 4.31
N LYS A 52 2.23 22.10 3.00
CA LYS A 52 1.75 23.26 2.25
C LYS A 52 0.21 23.28 2.19
N GLY A 53 -0.43 22.17 1.85
CA GLY A 53 -1.89 22.06 1.84
C GLY A 53 -2.53 22.34 3.20
N LEU A 54 -1.94 21.83 4.29
CA LEU A 54 -2.41 22.13 5.65
C LEU A 54 -2.31 23.64 5.98
N LYS A 55 -1.22 24.29 5.55
CA LYS A 55 -1.06 25.74 5.68
C LYS A 55 -2.08 26.51 4.83
N ASP A 56 -2.33 26.07 3.61
CA ASP A 56 -3.33 26.69 2.72
C ASP A 56 -4.74 26.63 3.32
N VAL A 57 -5.11 25.53 3.98
CA VAL A 57 -6.36 25.41 4.72
C VAL A 57 -6.42 26.40 5.89
N ALA A 58 -5.36 26.46 6.71
CA ALA A 58 -5.30 27.36 7.87
C ALA A 58 -5.39 28.84 7.46
N GLU A 59 -4.81 29.20 6.31
CA GLU A 59 -4.77 30.57 5.79
C GLU A 59 -5.95 30.88 4.86
N GLY A 60 -6.95 29.99 4.78
CA GLY A 60 -8.16 30.19 3.99
C GLY A 60 -7.97 30.15 2.47
N ARG A 61 -6.78 29.74 1.99
CA ARG A 61 -6.46 29.50 0.57
C ARG A 61 -7.06 28.18 0.10
N THR A 62 -8.37 28.07 0.22
CA THR A 62 -9.15 26.93 -0.23
C THR A 62 -10.00 27.33 -1.42
N MET A 63 -10.54 26.35 -2.13
CA MET A 63 -11.51 26.60 -3.20
C MET A 63 -12.71 25.68 -3.01
N SER A 64 -13.87 26.15 -3.46
CA SER A 64 -15.06 25.31 -3.45
C SER A 64 -14.88 24.12 -4.39
N HIS A 65 -15.55 23.02 -4.06
CA HIS A 65 -15.55 21.82 -4.89
C HIS A 65 -15.96 22.12 -6.34
N ALA A 66 -16.99 22.95 -6.55
CA ALA A 66 -17.45 23.35 -7.88
C ALA A 66 -16.36 24.08 -8.69
N LYS A 67 -15.57 24.95 -8.05
CA LYS A 67 -14.46 25.65 -8.70
C LYS A 67 -13.31 24.69 -9.01
N ALA A 68 -12.98 23.79 -8.09
CA ALA A 68 -11.96 22.75 -8.31
C ALA A 68 -12.32 21.85 -9.50
N ALA A 69 -13.55 21.35 -9.55
CA ALA A 69 -14.04 20.49 -10.63
C ALA A 69 -13.96 21.18 -12.00
N LYS A 70 -14.30 22.47 -12.06
CA LYS A 70 -14.20 23.28 -13.28
C LYS A 70 -12.75 23.41 -13.76
N GLU A 71 -11.81 23.68 -12.87
CA GLU A 71 -10.39 23.81 -13.24
C GLU A 71 -9.77 22.47 -13.66
N ILE A 72 -10.12 21.37 -12.97
CA ILE A 72 -9.69 20.01 -13.35
C ILE A 72 -10.21 19.66 -14.74
N SER A 73 -11.48 19.92 -15.03
CA SER A 73 -12.06 19.67 -16.35
C SER A 73 -11.32 20.45 -17.44
N LYS A 74 -10.98 21.72 -17.21
CA LYS A 74 -10.19 22.52 -18.17
C LYS A 74 -8.79 21.96 -18.40
N TRP A 75 -8.14 21.43 -17.38
CA TRP A 75 -6.83 20.81 -17.51
C TRP A 75 -6.88 19.52 -18.32
N LEU A 76 -7.89 18.69 -18.10
CA LEU A 76 -8.07 17.40 -18.77
C LEU A 76 -8.61 17.51 -20.20
N SER A 77 -9.16 18.67 -20.59
CA SER A 77 -9.64 18.95 -21.95
C SER A 77 -8.61 19.67 -22.84
N LYS A 78 -7.36 19.79 -22.38
CA LYS A 78 -6.21 20.20 -23.20
C LYS A 78 -5.45 18.97 -23.69
#